data_AF-A0A383CQ96-F1
#
_entry.id   AF-A0A383CQ96-F1
#
_cell.length_a   1.000
_cell.length_b   1.000
_cell.length_c   1.000
_cell.angle_alpha   90.00
_cell.angle_beta   90.00
_cell.angle_gamma   90.00
#
_symmetry.space_group_name_H-M   'P 1'
#
loop_
_entity.id
_entity.type
_entity.pdbx_description
1 polymer ?
#
loop_
_entity_poly.entity_id
_entity_poly.type
_entity_poly.pdbx_seq_one_letter_code
_entity_poly.pdbx_strand_id
1 'polypeptide(L)'
;MIESKRFILVTSPRLSLGLFIILITTSMFLHPGGTYHNTNTEGYIFSQNFLSDLGRWSAWNGDQNFYSSFFFSLSFLMVGIVFSVFYWQLSSL
;
A
#
# COMPACT_ATOMS: atom_id res chain seq x y z
N MET A 1 -31.09 4.30 4.71
CA MET A 1 -30.23 5.48 4.44
C MET A 1 -29.11 5.62 5.49
N ILE A 2 -29.41 5.58 6.79
CA ILE A 2 -28.42 5.73 7.88
C ILE A 2 -27.34 4.61 7.85
N GLU A 3 -27.73 3.35 7.65
CA GLU A 3 -26.78 2.22 7.58
C GLU A 3 -25.76 2.36 6.43
N SER A 4 -26.19 2.83 5.26
CA SER A 4 -25.29 3.05 4.11
C SER A 4 -24.26 4.15 4.40
N LYS A 5 -24.68 5.27 5.01
CA LYS A 5 -23.76 6.34 5.41
C LYS A 5 -22.75 5.85 6.47
N ARG A 6 -23.21 5.07 7.46
CA ARG A 6 -22.33 4.46 8.47
C ARG A 6 -21.33 3.49 7.86
N PHE A 7 -21.76 2.68 6.88
CA PHE A 7 -20.85 1.78 6.19
C PHE A 7 -19.75 2.56 5.45
N ILE A 8 -20.13 3.55 4.63
CA ILE A 8 -19.19 4.33 3.81
C ILE A 8 -18.25 5.20 4.65
N LEU A 9 -18.77 5.84 5.69
CA LEU A 9 -17.99 6.82 6.46
C LEU A 9 -17.19 6.21 7.61
N VAL A 10 -17.54 4.99 8.06
CA VAL A 10 -16.92 4.40 9.24
C VAL A 10 -16.37 3.00 8.96
N THR A 11 -17.14 2.14 8.31
CA THR A 11 -16.77 0.73 8.18
C THR A 11 -15.76 0.52 7.06
N SER A 12 -15.99 1.09 5.87
CA SER A 12 -15.08 0.92 4.73
C SER A 12 -13.68 1.51 4.96
N PRO A 13 -13.46 2.67 5.63
CA PRO A 13 -12.11 3.15 5.90
C PRO A 13 -11.36 2.25 6.89
N ARG A 14 -12.05 1.67 7.88
CA ARG A 14 -11.45 0.72 8.85
C ARG A 14 -11.03 -0.57 8.17
N LEU A 15 -11.89 -1.13 7.31
CA LEU A 15 -11.56 -2.32 6.52
C LEU A 15 -10.41 -2.03 5.54
N SER A 16 -10.42 -0.85 4.92
CA SER A 16 -9.35 -0.39 4.03
C SER A 16 -7.99 -0.33 4.74
N LEU A 17 -7.93 0.20 5.96
CA LEU A 17 -6.70 0.24 6.76
C LEU A 17 -6.18 -1.18 7.06
N GLY A 18 -7.05 -2.10 7.46
CA GLY A 18 -6.65 -3.50 7.73
C GLY A 18 -6.08 -4.17 6.48
N LEU A 19 -6.76 -4.02 5.34
CA LEU A 19 -6.29 -4.55 4.06
C LEU A 19 -5.00 -3.86 3.58
N PHE A 20 -4.84 -2.56 3.81
CA PHE A 20 -3.62 -1.83 3.47
C PHE A 20 -2.41 -2.41 4.19
N ILE A 21 -2.51 -2.66 5.50
CA ILE A 21 -1.42 -3.25 6.28
C ILE A 21 -1.05 -4.64 5.74
N ILE A 22 -2.05 -5.47 5.42
CA ILE A 22 -1.82 -6.81 4.86
C ILE A 22 -1.11 -6.71 3.50
N LEU A 23 -1.58 -5.86 2.59
CA LEU A 23 -1.00 -5.70 1.25
C LEU A 23 0.42 -5.12 1.30
N ILE A 24 0.68 -4.13 2.16
CA ILE A 24 2.02 -3.58 2.37
C ILE A 24 2.96 -4.63 2.95
N THR A 25 2.50 -5.41 3.93
CA THR A 25 3.32 -6.49 4.51
C THR A 25 3.66 -7.57 3.48
N THR A 26 2.67 -7.97 2.66
CA THR A 26 2.90 -8.87 1.52
C THR A 26 3.90 -8.29 0.53
N SER A 27 3.80 -6.99 0.23
CA SER A 27 4.73 -6.29 -0.64
C SER A 27 6.17 -6.31 -0.09
N MET A 28 6.36 -6.10 1.21
CA MET A 28 7.67 -6.21 1.88
C MET A 28 8.29 -7.61 1.74
N PHE A 29 7.50 -8.67 1.94
CA PHE A 29 7.97 -10.05 1.79
C PHE A 29 8.36 -10.41 0.35
N LEU A 30 7.81 -9.72 -0.65
CA LEU A 30 8.04 -9.96 -2.07
C LEU A 30 9.08 -9.02 -2.69
N HIS A 31 9.66 -8.11 -1.91
CA HIS A 31 10.69 -7.20 -2.38
C HIS A 31 12.02 -7.95 -2.57
N PRO A 32 12.70 -7.85 -3.73
CA PRO A 32 13.89 -8.64 -4.01
C PRO A 32 15.13 -8.14 -3.23
N GLY A 33 15.22 -6.83 -2.96
CA GLY A 33 16.22 -6.28 -2.06
C GLY A 33 16.94 -5.04 -2.56
N GLY A 34 18.07 -4.76 -1.90
CA GLY A 34 18.83 -3.53 -2.00
C GLY A 34 18.21 -2.37 -1.21
N THR A 35 19.08 -1.58 -0.60
CA THR A 35 18.74 -0.28 -0.01
C THR A 35 19.42 0.84 -0.79
N TYR A 36 19.02 2.09 -0.53
CA TYR A 36 19.68 3.27 -1.12
C TYR A 36 21.20 3.29 -0.83
N HIS A 37 21.61 2.79 0.34
CA HIS A 37 23.01 2.79 0.78
C HIS A 37 23.78 1.53 0.40
N ASN A 38 23.09 0.40 0.24
CA ASN A 38 23.72 -0.88 -0.05
C ASN A 38 22.82 -1.72 -0.96
N THR A 39 23.22 -1.85 -2.22
CA THR A 39 22.48 -2.59 -3.24
C THR A 39 22.57 -4.11 -3.07
N ASN A 40 23.47 -4.62 -2.22
CA ASN A 40 23.70 -6.07 -2.06
C ASN A 40 22.84 -6.70 -0.95
N THR A 41 21.97 -5.93 -0.29
CA THR A 41 21.08 -6.48 0.74
C THR A 41 19.98 -7.33 0.11
N GLU A 42 19.58 -8.41 0.78
CA GLU A 42 18.45 -9.22 0.36
C GLU A 42 17.16 -8.77 1.05
N GLY A 43 16.06 -8.74 0.28
CA GLY A 43 14.74 -8.43 0.83
C GLY A 43 14.55 -6.97 1.26
N TYR A 44 13.35 -6.67 1.75
CA TYR A 44 13.03 -5.37 2.33
C TYR A 44 13.53 -5.27 3.78
N ILE A 45 14.31 -4.22 4.07
CA ILE A 45 14.79 -3.90 5.41
C ILE A 45 14.02 -2.70 5.95
N PHE A 46 13.11 -2.95 6.89
CA PHE A 46 12.19 -1.93 7.42
C PHE A 46 12.86 -0.65 7.92
N SER A 47 14.06 -0.75 8.52
CA SER A 47 14.78 0.41 9.06
C SER A 47 15.68 1.12 8.03
N GLN A 48 15.83 0.59 6.82
CA GLN A 48 16.79 1.11 5.82
C GLN A 48 16.15 1.41 4.46
N ASN A 49 15.03 0.77 4.13
CA ASN A 49 14.27 1.04 2.92
C ASN A 49 13.18 2.07 3.19
N PHE A 50 12.89 2.90 2.18
CA PHE A 50 11.70 3.73 2.21
C PHE A 50 10.47 2.87 1.89
N LEU A 51 9.31 3.22 2.43
CA LEU A 51 8.07 2.51 2.09
C LEU A 51 7.79 2.55 0.57
N SER A 52 8.17 3.64 -0.10
CA SER A 52 8.03 3.80 -1.55
C SER A 52 8.96 2.91 -2.37
N ASP A 53 10.02 2.34 -1.78
CA ASP A 53 10.88 1.38 -2.49
C ASP A 53 10.11 0.13 -2.92
N LEU A 54 9.08 -0.23 -2.15
CA LEU A 54 8.16 -1.32 -2.46
C LEU A 54 7.43 -1.11 -3.80
N GLY A 55 7.18 0.15 -4.18
CA GLY A 55 6.47 0.54 -5.40
C GLY A 55 7.34 0.72 -6.63
N ARG A 56 8.66 0.53 -6.54
CA ARG A 56 9.57 0.74 -7.67
C ARG A 56 9.41 -0.35 -8.73
N TRP A 57 9.64 -0.01 -10.00
CA TRP A 57 9.73 -0.99 -11.10
C TRP A 57 10.93 -1.93 -10.95
N SER A 58 12.09 -1.38 -10.59
CA SER A 58 13.31 -2.12 -10.27
C SER A 58 13.84 -1.70 -8.90
N ALA A 59 14.26 -2.70 -8.13
CA ALA A 59 14.81 -2.49 -6.80
C ALA A 59 16.26 -2.00 -6.86
N TRP A 60 16.86 -1.67 -5.72
CA TRP A 60 18.21 -1.12 -5.67
C TRP A 60 19.29 -2.13 -6.06
N ASN A 61 19.01 -3.43 -5.89
CA ASN A 61 19.90 -4.52 -6.32
C ASN A 61 19.89 -4.78 -7.84
N GLY A 62 19.04 -4.08 -8.60
CA GLY A 62 18.91 -4.23 -10.05
C GLY A 62 17.84 -5.23 -10.49
N ASP A 63 17.26 -5.99 -9.57
CA ASP A 63 16.22 -6.96 -9.90
C ASP A 63 14.89 -6.28 -10.23
N GLN A 64 14.03 -7.02 -10.95
CA GLN A 64 12.66 -6.61 -11.18
C GLN A 64 11.83 -6.74 -9.90
N ASN A 65 11.07 -5.69 -9.58
CA ASN A 65 10.29 -5.59 -8.35
C ASN A 65 8.78 -5.68 -8.62
N PHE A 66 8.38 -6.49 -9.60
CA PHE A 66 7.00 -6.53 -10.11
C PHE A 66 5.98 -6.91 -9.02
N TYR A 67 6.22 -8.00 -8.29
CA TYR A 67 5.24 -8.49 -7.30
C TYR A 67 5.06 -7.52 -6.14
N SER A 68 6.16 -7.03 -5.55
CA SER A 68 6.10 -6.00 -4.50
C SER A 68 5.38 -4.75 -5.00
N SER A 69 5.75 -4.23 -6.18
CA SER A 69 5.14 -3.00 -6.73
C SER A 69 3.66 -3.17 -7.05
N PHE A 70 3.26 -4.34 -7.55
CA PHE A 70 1.85 -4.67 -7.75
C PHE A 70 1.04 -4.56 -6.45
N PHE A 71 1.47 -5.25 -5.39
CA PHE A 71 0.75 -5.22 -4.10
C PHE A 71 0.79 -3.82 -3.45
N PHE A 72 1.92 -3.11 -3.55
CA PHE A 72 2.04 -1.73 -3.11
C PHE A 72 1.05 -0.82 -3.83
N SER A 73 1.05 -0.81 -5.18
CA SER A 73 0.16 0.02 -5.98
C SER A 73 -1.32 -0.34 -5.76
N LEU A 74 -1.63 -1.63 -5.62
CA LEU A 74 -2.99 -2.08 -5.31
C LEU A 74 -3.46 -1.54 -3.95
N SER A 75 -2.60 -1.51 -2.94
CA SER A 75 -2.93 -0.98 -1.61
C SER A 75 -3.31 0.51 -1.68
N PHE A 76 -2.55 1.33 -2.41
CA PHE A 76 -2.81 2.76 -2.56
C PHE A 76 -4.02 3.03 -3.47
N LEU A 77 -4.22 2.23 -4.53
CA LEU A 77 -5.40 2.33 -5.38
C LEU A 77 -6.68 2.08 -4.57
N MET A 78 -6.69 1.01 -3.77
CA MET A 78 -7.82 0.67 -2.91
C MET A 78 -8.11 1.78 -1.89
N VAL A 79 -7.09 2.29 -1.19
CA VAL A 79 -7.24 3.41 -0.25
C VAL A 79 -7.77 4.64 -0.98
N GLY A 80 -7.22 4.97 -2.15
CA GLY A 80 -7.68 6.06 -2.99
C GLY A 80 -9.17 5.96 -3.31
N ILE A 81 -9.63 4.82 -3.80
CA ILE A 81 -11.06 4.58 -4.10
C ILE A 81 -11.94 4.76 -2.85
N VAL A 82 -11.54 4.16 -1.73
CA VAL A 82 -12.32 4.25 -0.48
C VAL A 82 -12.45 5.70 -0.01
N PHE A 83 -11.35 6.46 -0.02
CA PHE A 83 -11.39 7.86 0.41
C PHE A 83 -12.06 8.79 -0.62
N SER A 84 -11.98 8.52 -1.92
CA SER A 84 -12.76 9.24 -2.93
C SER A 84 -14.26 9.09 -2.68
N VAL A 85 -14.74 7.87 -2.41
CA VAL A 85 -16.14 7.61 -2.07
C VAL A 85 -16.51 8.22 -0.72
N PHE A 86 -15.62 8.15 0.27
CA PHE A 86 -15.81 8.80 1.57
C PHE A 86 -16.07 10.30 1.41
N TYR A 87 -15.21 11.03 0.69
CA TYR A 87 -15.34 12.47 0.54
C TYR A 87 -16.56 12.87 -0.32
N TRP A 88 -16.91 12.06 -1.32
CA TRP A 88 -18.17 12.21 -2.05
C TRP A 88 -19.38 12.10 -1.11
N GLN A 89 -19.38 11.11 -0.21
CA GLN A 89 -20.49 10.91 0.72
C GLN A 89 -20.49 11.96 1.85
N LEU A 90 -19.32 12.47 2.24
CA LEU A 90 -19.18 13.51 3.25
C LEU A 90 -19.72 14.85 2.76
N SER A 91 -19.50 15.20 1.50
CA SER A 91 -20.01 16.47 0.94
C SER A 91 -21.54 16.49 0.76
N SER A 92 -22.20 15.35 0.87
CA SER A 92 -23.66 15.19 0.79
C SER A 92 -24.34 14.93 2.16
N LEU A 93 -23.60 15.14 3.25
CA LEU A 93 -24.14 15.19 4.61
C LEU A 93 -24.63 16.60 4.94
#